data_AF-A0A850CG06-F1
#
_entry.id   AF-A0A850CG06-F1
#
_cell.length_a   1.000
_cell.length_b   1.000
_cell.length_c   1.000
_cell.angle_alpha   90.00
_cell.angle_beta   90.00
_cell.angle_gamma   90.00
#
_symmetry.space_group_name_H-M   'P 1'
#
loop_
_entity.id
_entity.type
_entity.pdbx_description
1 polymer ?
#
loop_
_entity_poly.entity_id
_entity_poly.type
_entity_poly.pdbx_seq_one_letter_code
_entity_poly.pdbx_strand_id
1 'polypeptide(L)'
;ASELWSSTPMPMQHAATYAWSDPQELVDRVALARRLHGSVANAVAEVFAGAGCEVMPPQGGFYVWPDFEPLRASLAADRGIATSADLAEVLLERFGVVVLPGSAFGDDPERLTIRVAVPGLYGENDSERLAALVSDEPASMPWIGDALEGLAQKLRALTAPE
;
A
#
# COMPACT_ATOMS: atom_id res chain seq x y z
N ALA A 1 -21.11 -7.14 30.90
CA ALA A 1 -21.05 -5.74 31.36
C ALA A 1 -21.06 -4.88 30.10
N SER A 2 -22.20 -4.22 29.85
CA SER A 2 -22.54 -3.44 28.66
C SER A 2 -21.62 -2.22 28.49
N GLU A 3 -21.58 -1.62 27.29
CA GLU A 3 -20.79 -0.46 26.76
C GLU A 3 -20.56 0.77 27.69
N LEU A 4 -21.07 0.75 28.92
CA LEU A 4 -20.80 1.71 30.00
C LEU A 4 -19.71 1.22 30.99
N TRP A 5 -19.37 -0.06 30.94
CA TRP A 5 -18.48 -0.75 31.91
C TRP A 5 -17.46 -1.66 31.22
N SER A 6 -17.33 -1.56 29.90
CA SER A 6 -16.27 -2.27 29.18
C SER A 6 -14.94 -1.56 29.45
N SER A 7 -13.98 -2.32 29.93
CA SER A 7 -12.57 -1.91 29.93
C SER A 7 -11.83 -2.80 28.96
N THR A 8 -10.74 -2.28 28.41
CA THR A 8 -9.82 -3.08 27.60
C THR A 8 -9.39 -4.32 28.40
N PRO A 9 -9.32 -5.53 27.83
CA PRO A 9 -8.85 -6.70 28.54
C PRO A 9 -7.49 -6.46 29.22
N MET A 10 -7.34 -6.90 30.47
CA MET A 10 -6.14 -6.67 31.28
C MET A 10 -4.81 -6.91 30.54
N PRO A 11 -4.63 -8.01 29.76
CA PRO A 11 -3.39 -8.22 29.01
C PRO A 11 -3.02 -7.07 28.04
N MET A 12 -4.01 -6.45 27.41
CA MET A 12 -3.78 -5.32 26.51
C MET A 12 -3.49 -4.04 27.27
N GLN A 13 -4.07 -3.85 28.47
CA GLN A 13 -3.71 -2.73 29.35
C GLN A 13 -2.24 -2.81 29.78
N HIS A 14 -1.77 -4.01 30.15
CA HIS A 14 -0.36 -4.26 30.45
C HIS A 14 0.55 -3.99 29.25
N ALA A 15 0.21 -4.51 28.07
CA ALA A 15 0.98 -4.26 26.85
C ALA A 15 1.03 -2.77 26.49
N ALA A 16 -0.10 -2.07 26.58
CA ALA A 16 -0.18 -0.63 26.33
C ALA A 16 0.66 0.16 27.34
N THR A 17 0.61 -0.19 28.63
CA THR A 17 1.38 0.49 29.68
C THR A 17 2.88 0.32 29.45
N TYR A 18 3.32 -0.89 29.12
CA TYR A 18 4.72 -1.18 28.81
C TYR A 18 5.17 -0.44 27.55
N ALA A 19 4.40 -0.48 26.46
CA ALA A 19 4.72 0.27 25.24
C ALA A 19 4.78 1.78 25.49
N TRP A 20 3.92 2.32 26.36
CA TRP A 20 3.88 3.74 26.73
C TRP A 20 5.09 4.20 27.56
N SER A 21 5.84 3.27 28.16
CA SER A 21 7.09 3.60 28.86
C SER A 21 8.30 3.74 27.94
N ASP A 22 8.09 3.68 26.62
CA ASP A 22 9.12 3.78 25.57
C ASP A 22 10.37 2.90 25.83
N PRO A 23 10.20 1.59 26.07
CA PRO A 23 11.35 0.71 26.27
C PRO A 23 12.20 0.67 24.99
N GLN A 24 13.53 0.70 25.15
CA GLN A 24 14.47 0.94 24.06
C GLN A 24 14.30 -0.04 22.89
N GLU A 25 14.02 -1.31 23.20
CA GLU A 25 13.74 -2.36 22.23
C GLU A 25 12.55 -2.05 21.31
N LEU A 26 11.51 -1.36 21.81
CA LEU A 26 10.38 -0.92 21.00
C LEU A 26 10.70 0.34 20.22
N VAL A 27 11.42 1.30 20.82
CA VAL A 27 11.88 2.52 20.15
C VAL A 27 12.72 2.16 18.92
N ASP A 28 13.70 1.28 19.10
CA ASP A 28 14.58 0.81 18.02
C ASP A 28 13.77 0.07 16.96
N ARG A 29 12.88 -0.84 17.36
CA ARG A 29 12.03 -1.58 16.42
C ARG A 29 11.10 -0.67 15.62
N VAL A 30 10.52 0.35 16.24
CA VAL A 30 9.67 1.34 15.54
C VAL A 30 10.50 2.17 14.57
N ALA A 31 11.73 2.55 14.92
CA ALA A 31 12.63 3.25 14.01
C ALA A 31 12.96 2.39 12.77
N LEU A 32 13.30 1.11 12.97
CA LEU A 32 13.51 0.15 11.87
C LEU A 32 12.25 0.02 10.99
N ALA A 33 11.08 -0.19 11.61
CA ALA A 33 9.82 -0.37 10.90
C ALA A 33 9.43 0.87 10.08
N ARG A 34 9.69 2.08 10.60
CA ARG A 34 9.48 3.33 9.85
C ARG A 34 10.38 3.46 8.64
N ARG A 35 11.65 3.05 8.74
CA ARG A 35 12.57 3.03 7.58
C ARG A 35 12.13 2.02 6.52
N LEU A 36 11.82 0.79 6.94
CA LEU A 36 11.25 -0.24 6.06
C LEU A 36 10.00 0.28 5.35
N HIS A 37 9.01 0.75 6.12
CA HIS A 37 7.74 1.23 5.56
C HIS A 37 7.98 2.41 4.60
N GLY A 38 8.77 3.39 5.00
CA GLY A 38 9.07 4.56 4.18
C GLY A 38 9.77 4.18 2.88
N SER A 39 10.75 3.29 2.91
CA SER A 39 11.45 2.81 1.71
C SER A 39 10.49 2.13 0.73
N VAL A 40 9.70 1.16 1.20
CA VAL A 40 8.80 0.40 0.32
C VAL A 40 7.61 1.23 -0.16
N ALA A 41 7.02 2.09 0.69
CA ALA A 41 5.89 2.92 0.30
C ALA A 41 6.28 3.95 -0.77
N ASN A 42 7.47 4.57 -0.66
CA ASN A 42 7.97 5.47 -1.70
C ASN A 42 8.26 4.71 -3.00
N ALA A 43 8.85 3.52 -2.93
CA ALA A 43 9.07 2.70 -4.13
C ALA A 43 7.75 2.32 -4.84
N VAL A 44 6.70 1.98 -4.09
CA VAL A 44 5.36 1.75 -4.68
C VAL A 44 4.82 3.02 -5.34
N ALA A 45 4.93 4.17 -4.68
CA ALA A 45 4.51 5.46 -5.25
C ALA A 45 5.27 5.79 -6.54
N GLU A 46 6.57 5.54 -6.58
CA GLU A 46 7.41 5.71 -7.78
C GLU A 46 6.99 4.78 -8.92
N VAL A 47 6.60 3.53 -8.62
CA VAL A 47 6.08 2.59 -9.63
C VAL A 47 4.79 3.12 -10.28
N PHE A 48 3.84 3.64 -9.50
CA PHE A 48 2.63 4.26 -10.05
C PHE A 48 2.93 5.55 -10.82
N ALA A 49 3.80 6.41 -10.28
CA ALA A 49 4.21 7.64 -10.95
C ALA A 49 4.90 7.34 -12.30
N GLY A 50 5.75 6.32 -12.35
CA GLY A 50 6.40 5.84 -13.57
C GLY A 50 5.43 5.25 -14.60
N ALA A 51 4.24 4.83 -14.18
CA ALA A 51 3.14 4.42 -15.06
C ALA A 51 2.26 5.60 -15.54
N GLY A 52 2.58 6.84 -15.16
CA GLY A 52 1.85 8.04 -15.56
C GLY A 52 0.73 8.46 -14.60
N CYS A 53 0.66 7.87 -13.41
CA CYS A 53 -0.28 8.32 -12.38
C CYS A 53 0.24 9.56 -11.67
N GLU A 54 -0.66 10.43 -11.19
CA GLU A 54 -0.31 11.41 -10.18
C GLU A 54 -0.31 10.75 -8.80
N VAL A 55 0.74 10.94 -8.01
CA VAL A 55 0.88 10.30 -6.70
C VAL A 55 1.44 11.29 -5.69
N MET A 56 0.72 11.48 -4.59
CA MET A 56 1.22 12.26 -3.46
C MET A 56 2.33 11.47 -2.73
N PRO A 57 3.48 12.10 -2.43
CA PRO A 57 4.55 11.43 -1.67
C PRO A 57 4.03 10.87 -0.35
N PRO A 58 4.24 9.57 -0.06
CA PRO A 58 3.80 8.97 1.20
C PRO A 58 4.49 9.61 2.41
N GLN A 59 3.70 10.18 3.31
CA GLN A 59 4.19 10.79 4.56
C GLN A 59 3.93 9.92 5.80
N GLY A 60 3.11 8.87 5.66
CA GLY A 60 2.72 7.96 6.73
C GLY A 60 1.52 7.10 6.35
N GLY A 61 0.95 6.39 7.32
CA GLY A 61 -0.13 5.43 7.08
C GLY A 61 0.39 4.10 6.55
N PHE A 62 -0.46 3.37 5.81
CA PHE A 62 -0.14 2.06 5.23
C PHE A 62 -0.48 1.95 3.75
N TYR A 63 -0.81 3.07 3.12
CA TYR A 63 -1.42 3.11 1.80
C TYR A 63 -0.79 4.17 0.90
N VAL A 64 -0.77 3.89 -0.40
CA VAL A 64 -0.51 4.86 -1.47
C VAL A 64 -1.85 5.15 -2.18
N TRP A 65 -2.02 6.38 -2.65
CA TRP A 65 -3.23 6.86 -3.31
C TRP A 65 -2.91 7.39 -4.71
N PRO A 66 -2.64 6.50 -5.69
CA PRO A 66 -2.41 6.92 -7.07
C PRO A 66 -3.71 7.40 -7.72
N ASP A 67 -3.56 8.45 -8.52
CA ASP A 67 -4.60 9.05 -9.35
C ASP A 67 -4.31 8.79 -10.83
N PHE A 68 -5.22 8.08 -11.49
CA PHE A 68 -5.14 7.71 -12.90
C PHE A 68 -5.86 8.72 -13.82
N GLU A 69 -6.34 9.86 -13.30
CA GLU A 69 -6.94 10.92 -14.12
C GLU A 69 -6.10 11.31 -15.35
N PRO A 70 -4.76 11.45 -15.28
CA PRO A 70 -3.95 11.75 -16.46
C PRO A 70 -4.08 10.71 -17.59
N LEU A 71 -4.50 9.49 -17.25
CA LEU A 71 -4.62 8.34 -18.14
C LEU A 71 -6.07 8.05 -18.54
N ARG A 72 -7.05 8.88 -18.10
CA ARG A 72 -8.48 8.63 -18.32
C ARG A 72 -8.82 8.34 -19.78
N ALA A 73 -8.31 9.14 -20.71
CA ALA A 73 -8.68 9.02 -22.11
C ALA A 73 -8.25 7.68 -22.72
N SER A 74 -7.03 7.21 -22.44
CA SER A 74 -6.54 5.92 -22.93
C SER A 74 -7.22 4.76 -22.20
N LEU A 75 -7.38 4.84 -20.88
CA LEU A 75 -8.05 3.78 -20.10
C LEU A 75 -9.53 3.61 -20.52
N ALA A 76 -10.23 4.70 -20.84
CA ALA A 76 -11.57 4.62 -21.38
C ALA A 76 -11.60 4.00 -22.78
N ALA A 77 -10.68 4.37 -23.67
CA ALA A 77 -10.63 3.88 -25.04
C ALA A 77 -10.20 2.40 -25.14
N ASP A 78 -9.15 2.02 -24.42
CA ASP A 78 -8.48 0.72 -24.56
C ASP A 78 -9.01 -0.32 -23.57
N ARG A 79 -9.57 0.10 -22.43
CA ARG A 79 -10.02 -0.80 -21.36
C ARG A 79 -11.48 -0.60 -20.95
N GLY A 80 -12.17 0.42 -21.45
CA GLY A 80 -13.54 0.74 -21.05
C GLY A 80 -13.68 1.19 -19.60
N ILE A 81 -12.59 1.68 -18.99
CA ILE A 81 -12.58 2.10 -17.58
C ILE A 81 -13.12 3.54 -17.50
N ALA A 82 -14.23 3.74 -16.80
CA ALA A 82 -14.86 5.05 -16.60
C ALA A 82 -14.87 5.48 -15.12
N THR A 83 -14.86 4.52 -14.20
CA THR A 83 -14.97 4.75 -12.76
C THR A 83 -13.82 4.11 -11.97
N SER A 84 -13.63 4.55 -10.73
CA SER A 84 -12.69 3.90 -9.80
C SER A 84 -13.03 2.42 -9.57
N ALA A 85 -14.31 2.04 -9.60
CA ALA A 85 -14.76 0.67 -9.45
C ALA A 85 -14.32 -0.19 -10.66
N ASP A 86 -14.53 0.29 -11.88
CA ASP A 86 -14.07 -0.39 -13.11
C ASP A 86 -12.56 -0.59 -13.08
N LEU A 87 -11.81 0.44 -12.64
CA LEU A 87 -10.35 0.37 -12.53
C LEU A 87 -9.92 -0.73 -11.55
N ALA A 88 -10.54 -0.79 -10.37
CA ALA A 88 -10.25 -1.82 -9.37
C ALA A 88 -10.61 -3.23 -9.87
N GLU A 89 -11.73 -3.37 -10.57
CA GLU A 89 -12.17 -4.63 -11.18
C GLU A 89 -11.19 -5.11 -12.26
N VAL A 90 -10.81 -4.24 -13.20
CA VAL A 90 -9.84 -4.59 -14.25
C VAL A 90 -8.48 -4.97 -13.67
N LEU A 91 -7.99 -4.22 -12.68
CA LEU A 91 -6.74 -4.54 -11.97
C LEU A 91 -6.80 -5.93 -11.32
N LEU A 92 -7.94 -6.28 -10.72
CA LEU A 92 -8.14 -7.58 -10.10
C LEU A 92 -8.24 -8.70 -11.15
N GLU A 93 -9.18 -8.61 -12.07
CA GLU A 93 -9.54 -9.70 -12.97
C GLU A 93 -8.47 -9.98 -14.02
N ARG A 94 -7.85 -8.93 -14.58
CA ARG A 94 -6.86 -9.07 -15.66
C ARG A 94 -5.43 -9.15 -15.16
N PHE A 95 -5.12 -8.47 -14.06
CA PHE A 95 -3.74 -8.33 -13.57
C PHE A 95 -3.50 -8.96 -12.20
N GLY A 96 -4.54 -9.45 -11.52
CA GLY A 96 -4.42 -10.04 -10.19
C GLY A 96 -3.93 -9.05 -9.13
N VAL A 97 -4.24 -7.77 -9.28
CA VAL A 97 -3.85 -6.70 -8.35
C VAL A 97 -5.08 -6.29 -7.54
N VAL A 98 -5.08 -6.65 -6.25
CA VAL A 98 -6.18 -6.33 -5.34
C VAL A 98 -5.99 -4.91 -4.78
N VAL A 99 -6.92 -4.02 -5.09
CA VAL A 99 -6.97 -2.63 -4.59
C VAL A 99 -8.39 -2.27 -4.19
N LEU A 100 -8.57 -1.14 -3.50
CA LEU A 100 -9.89 -0.61 -3.21
C LEU A 100 -10.14 0.66 -4.01
N PRO A 101 -11.32 0.82 -4.65
CA PRO A 101 -11.63 2.02 -5.42
C PRO A 101 -11.77 3.23 -4.49
N GLY A 102 -11.41 4.42 -4.98
CA GLY A 102 -11.53 5.67 -4.21
C GLY A 102 -12.95 5.93 -3.73
N SER A 103 -13.95 5.55 -4.52
CA SER A 103 -15.38 5.63 -4.18
C SER A 103 -15.76 4.89 -2.89
N ALA A 104 -15.05 3.82 -2.52
CA ALA A 104 -15.27 3.12 -1.24
C ALA A 104 -14.89 3.96 -0.01
N PHE A 105 -14.21 5.09 -0.21
CA PHE A 105 -13.79 6.04 0.82
C PHE A 105 -14.48 7.41 0.69
N GLY A 106 -15.49 7.52 -0.18
CA GLY A 106 -16.24 8.76 -0.38
C GLY A 106 -15.61 9.74 -1.38
N ASP A 107 -14.65 9.31 -2.20
CA ASP A 107 -14.21 10.07 -3.38
C ASP A 107 -15.29 10.03 -4.47
N ASP A 108 -15.19 10.93 -5.46
CA ASP A 108 -16.07 10.93 -6.64
C ASP A 108 -15.98 9.57 -7.37
N PRO A 109 -17.11 8.87 -7.63
CA PRO A 109 -17.11 7.59 -8.33
C PRO A 109 -16.43 7.61 -9.69
N GLU A 110 -16.54 8.72 -10.43
CA GLU A 110 -15.92 8.85 -11.75
C GLU A 110 -14.42 9.05 -11.65
N ARG A 111 -13.91 9.59 -10.54
CA ARG A 111 -12.48 9.84 -10.36
C ARG A 111 -11.70 8.54 -10.28
N LEU A 112 -10.66 8.40 -11.09
CA LEU A 112 -9.90 7.15 -11.26
C LEU A 112 -8.83 6.98 -10.18
N THR A 113 -9.23 7.02 -8.91
CA THR A 113 -8.33 6.82 -7.77
C THR A 113 -8.53 5.46 -7.13
N ILE A 114 -7.45 4.94 -6.55
CA ILE A 114 -7.45 3.67 -5.81
C ILE A 114 -6.62 3.79 -4.54
N ARG A 115 -6.94 2.98 -3.54
CA ARG A 115 -6.13 2.81 -2.33
C ARG A 115 -5.33 1.51 -2.42
N VAL A 116 -4.00 1.64 -2.38
CA VAL A 116 -3.07 0.52 -2.50
C VAL A 116 -2.40 0.24 -1.17
N ALA A 117 -2.52 -0.98 -0.64
CA ALA A 117 -1.90 -1.37 0.62
C ALA A 117 -0.45 -1.82 0.41
N VAL A 118 0.48 -1.27 1.20
CA VAL A 118 1.92 -1.56 1.10
C VAL A 118 2.40 -2.71 1.99
N PRO A 119 1.90 -2.92 3.23
CA PRO A 119 2.49 -3.88 4.17
C PRO A 119 2.55 -5.34 3.70
N GLY A 120 1.73 -5.72 2.73
CA GLY A 120 1.76 -7.05 2.13
C GLY A 120 3.08 -7.38 1.42
N LEU A 121 3.88 -6.37 1.07
CA LEU A 121 5.14 -6.55 0.34
C LEU A 121 6.32 -6.93 1.25
N TYR A 122 6.25 -6.74 2.57
CA TYR A 122 7.42 -6.90 3.45
C TYR A 122 7.96 -8.33 3.51
N GLY A 123 7.14 -9.32 3.18
CA GLY A 123 7.49 -10.73 3.18
C GLY A 123 6.28 -11.61 3.43
N GLU A 124 6.33 -12.83 2.91
CA GLU A 124 5.27 -13.83 3.03
C GLU A 124 5.31 -14.55 4.38
N ASN A 125 6.48 -14.59 5.01
CA ASN A 125 6.73 -15.24 6.30
C ASN A 125 7.51 -14.34 7.27
N ASP A 126 7.60 -14.77 8.53
CA ASP A 126 8.27 -13.99 9.58
C ASP A 126 9.76 -13.80 9.33
N SER A 127 10.44 -14.78 8.72
CA SER A 127 11.87 -14.68 8.41
C SER A 127 12.15 -13.59 7.40
N GLU A 128 11.37 -13.52 6.32
CA GLU A 128 11.46 -12.45 5.32
C GLU A 128 11.13 -11.09 5.93
N ARG A 129 10.04 -10.99 6.69
CA ARG A 129 9.64 -9.73 7.33
C ARG A 129 10.71 -9.21 8.29
N LEU A 130 11.34 -10.11 9.06
CA LEU A 130 12.43 -9.74 9.95
C LEU A 130 13.70 -9.36 9.18
N ALA A 131 14.02 -10.07 8.10
CA ALA A 131 15.14 -9.71 7.24
C ALA A 131 14.95 -8.33 6.57
N ALA A 132 13.75 -8.05 6.05
CA ALA A 132 13.42 -6.74 5.49
C ALA A 132 13.46 -5.63 6.56
N LEU A 133 13.02 -5.92 7.79
CA LEU A 133 13.02 -4.96 8.90
C LEU A 133 14.44 -4.48 9.28
N VAL A 134 15.44 -5.36 9.23
CA VAL A 134 16.81 -5.04 9.62
C VAL A 134 17.71 -4.68 8.43
N SER A 135 17.19 -4.72 7.21
CA SER A 135 17.94 -4.34 6.00
C SER A 135 18.21 -2.83 5.95
N ASP A 136 19.38 -2.46 5.44
CA ASP A 136 19.71 -1.06 5.12
C ASP A 136 19.05 -0.60 3.82
N GLU A 137 18.71 -1.52 2.91
CA GLU A 137 18.02 -1.26 1.64
C GLU A 137 16.76 -2.15 1.51
N PRO A 138 15.68 -1.86 2.25
CA PRO A 138 14.53 -2.76 2.31
C PRO A 138 13.79 -2.95 0.97
N ALA A 139 13.66 -1.90 0.16
CA ALA A 139 13.03 -2.00 -1.15
C ALA A 139 13.81 -2.88 -2.16
N SER A 140 15.09 -3.13 -1.90
CA SER A 140 15.98 -3.94 -2.74
C SER A 140 16.05 -5.41 -2.30
N MET A 141 15.35 -5.79 -1.22
CA MET A 141 15.22 -7.20 -0.86
C MET A 141 14.60 -7.99 -2.01
N PRO A 142 15.07 -9.20 -2.34
CA PRO A 142 14.67 -9.90 -3.56
C PRO A 142 13.15 -10.00 -3.76
N TRP A 143 12.40 -10.45 -2.75
CA TRP A 143 10.94 -10.58 -2.85
C TRP A 143 10.20 -9.23 -2.94
N ILE A 144 10.72 -8.17 -2.32
CA ILE A 144 10.14 -6.82 -2.44
C ILE A 144 10.42 -6.26 -3.85
N GLY A 145 11.67 -6.37 -4.31
CA GLY A 145 12.07 -5.93 -5.65
C GLY A 145 11.30 -6.64 -6.75
N ASP A 146 11.16 -7.96 -6.64
CA ASP A 146 10.38 -8.78 -7.59
C ASP A 146 8.90 -8.37 -7.60
N ALA A 147 8.32 -8.09 -6.43
CA ALA A 147 6.93 -7.63 -6.34
C ALA A 147 6.74 -6.22 -6.93
N LEU A 148 7.70 -5.32 -6.72
CA LEU A 148 7.69 -3.96 -7.30
C LEU A 148 7.82 -4.00 -8.83
N GLU A 149 8.73 -4.81 -9.36
CA GLU A 149 8.87 -4.98 -10.82
C GLU A 149 7.65 -5.67 -11.42
N GLY A 150 7.09 -6.68 -10.73
CA GLY A 150 5.84 -7.33 -11.12
C GLY A 150 4.67 -6.34 -11.17
N LEU A 151 4.56 -5.44 -10.20
CA LEU A 151 3.57 -4.35 -10.23
C LEU A 151 3.82 -3.39 -11.39
N ALA A 152 5.07 -2.96 -11.60
CA ALA A 152 5.44 -2.07 -12.70
C ALA A 152 5.09 -2.67 -14.07
N GLN A 153 5.36 -3.96 -14.30
CA GLN A 153 5.00 -4.66 -15.53
C GLN A 153 3.49 -4.70 -15.76
N LYS A 154 2.71 -4.99 -14.71
CA LYS A 154 1.24 -4.99 -14.79
C LYS A 154 0.68 -3.61 -15.10
N LEU A 155 1.23 -2.54 -14.51
CA LEU A 155 0.81 -1.17 -14.79
C LEU A 155 1.20 -0.71 -16.21
N ARG A 156 2.40 -1.08 -16.69
CA ARG A 156 2.79 -0.87 -18.09
C ARG A 156 1.84 -1.57 -19.06
N ALA A 157 1.42 -2.79 -18.74
CA ALA A 157 0.46 -3.54 -19.55
C ALA A 157 -0.95 -2.92 -19.51
N LEU A 158 -1.40 -2.45 -18.34
CA LEU A 158 -2.69 -1.75 -18.19
C LEU A 158 -2.77 -0.50 -19.08
N THR A 159 -1.67 0.26 -19.13
CA THR A 159 -1.57 1.56 -19.81
C THR A 159 -1.11 1.47 -21.27
N ALA A 160 -0.71 0.30 -21.74
CA ALA A 160 -0.38 0.07 -23.14
C ALA A 160 -1.66 0.04 -24.01
N PRO A 161 -1.60 0.55 -25.26
CA PRO A 161 -2.70 0.42 -26.22
C PRO A 161 -3.04 -1.05 -26.50
N GLU A 162 -4.32 -1.37 -26.74
CA GLU A 162 -4.75 -2.68 -27.29
C GLU A 162 -4.45 -2.83 -28.78
#